data_AF-A0A820F8U6-F1
#
_entry.id   AF-A0A820F8U6-F1
#
_cell.length_a   1.000
_cell.length_b   1.000
_cell.length_c   1.000
_cell.angle_alpha   90.00
_cell.angle_beta   90.00
_cell.angle_gamma   90.00
#
_symmetry.space_group_name_H-M   'P 1'
#
loop_
_entity.id
_entity.type
_entity.pdbx_description
1 polymer ?
#
loop_
_entity_poly.entity_id
_entity_poly.type
_entity_poly.pdbx_seq_one_letter_code
_entity_poly.pdbx_strand_id
1 'polypeptide(L)'
;MVILRDGESLLLSTCHIDNKELFVYLDEIHTREADLKLPLVANGIVTLGKNMSKDKLMQTVMRLRDLNFKQSMVFWGSKEISAEIAIINDIKLDDITSKHVLAWVTYNTIRKNENDLYLVTKEKLKYVIKSRA
;
A
#
# COMPACT_ATOMS: atom_id res chain seq x y z
N MET A 1 16.20 15.43 2.87
CA MET A 1 17.64 15.48 2.56
C MET A 1 17.82 14.75 1.23
N VAL A 2 18.37 15.41 0.22
CA VAL A 2 18.71 14.83 -1.09
C VAL A 2 20.20 14.53 -1.05
N ILE A 3 20.58 13.31 -1.39
CA ILE A 3 21.99 12.94 -1.50
C ILE A 3 22.34 12.93 -2.99
N LEU A 4 23.28 13.77 -3.38
CA LEU A 4 23.81 13.82 -4.74
C LEU A 4 24.76 12.65 -4.99
N ARG A 5 25.08 12.38 -6.27
CA ARG A 5 25.96 11.26 -6.66
C ARG A 5 27.40 11.41 -6.14
N ASP A 6 27.82 12.63 -5.84
CA ASP A 6 29.10 12.96 -5.21
C ASP A 6 29.11 12.75 -3.68
N GLY A 7 27.96 12.41 -3.09
CA GLY A 7 27.81 12.19 -1.65
C GLY A 7 27.40 13.45 -0.87
N GLU A 8 27.23 14.61 -1.53
CA GLU A 8 26.78 15.81 -0.85
C GLU A 8 25.30 15.73 -0.46
N SER A 9 24.99 16.24 0.73
CA SER A 9 23.64 16.30 1.27
C SER A 9 23.06 17.71 1.11
N LEU A 10 21.94 17.82 0.42
CA LEU A 10 21.19 19.06 0.22
C LEU A 10 19.79 18.98 0.84
N LEU A 11 19.22 20.15 1.13
CA LEU A 11 17.81 20.25 1.44
C LEU A 11 17.00 20.12 0.14
N LEU A 12 15.88 19.40 0.17
CA LEU A 12 15.05 19.19 -1.03
C LEU A 12 14.58 20.52 -1.65
N SER A 13 14.32 21.53 -0.82
CA SER A 13 13.93 22.87 -1.26
C SER A 13 15.02 23.63 -2.04
N THR A 14 16.28 23.24 -1.88
CA THR A 14 17.44 23.90 -2.50
C THR A 14 17.89 23.17 -3.77
N CYS A 15 17.31 22.00 -4.05
CA CYS A 15 17.65 21.20 -5.22
C CYS A 15 16.81 21.65 -6.43
N HIS A 16 17.46 22.04 -7.53
CA HIS A 16 16.81 22.55 -8.74
C HIS A 16 16.25 21.45 -9.67
N ILE A 17 15.88 20.29 -9.13
CA ILE A 17 15.29 19.21 -9.93
C ILE A 17 13.87 19.61 -10.31
N ASP A 18 13.56 19.65 -11.61
CA ASP A 18 12.18 19.85 -12.05
C ASP A 18 11.34 18.66 -11.58
N ASN A 19 10.24 18.94 -10.88
CA ASN A 19 9.31 17.93 -10.41
C ASN A 19 8.76 17.06 -11.56
N LYS A 20 8.78 17.57 -12.81
CA LYS A 20 8.36 16.83 -14.01
C LYS A 20 9.32 15.69 -14.40
N GLU A 21 10.57 15.75 -13.98
CA GLU A 21 11.61 14.74 -14.30
C GLU A 21 11.86 13.77 -13.14
N LEU A 22 11.06 13.85 -12.08
CA LEU A 22 11.27 13.12 -10.84
C LEU A 22 10.65 11.71 -10.90
N PHE A 23 11.49 10.68 -10.83
CA PHE A 23 11.05 9.32 -10.51
C PHE A 23 11.07 9.13 -9.00
N VAL A 24 9.91 8.86 -8.42
CA VAL A 24 9.75 8.75 -6.96
C VAL A 24 9.48 7.30 -6.60
N TYR A 25 10.37 6.72 -5.81
CA TYR A 25 10.18 5.41 -5.20
C TYR A 25 9.93 5.57 -3.71
N LEU A 26 8.84 4.98 -3.22
CA LEU A 26 8.44 5.09 -1.82
C LEU A 26 8.34 3.69 -1.20
N ASP A 27 9.33 3.30 -0.41
CA ASP A 27 9.34 2.04 0.33
C ASP A 27 8.59 2.17 1.68
N GLU A 28 7.86 1.13 2.08
CA GLU A 28 6.98 1.13 3.25
C GLU A 28 7.68 1.40 4.59
N ILE A 29 8.88 0.85 4.79
CA ILE A 29 9.58 0.90 6.09
C ILE A 29 10.15 2.30 6.35
N HIS A 30 10.64 2.96 5.29
CA HIS A 30 11.48 4.15 5.41
C HIS A 30 10.80 5.46 4.96
N THR A 31 9.55 5.40 4.48
CA THR A 31 8.83 6.58 3.94
C THR A 31 7.50 6.88 4.61
N ARG A 32 7.27 6.36 5.83
CA ARG A 32 6.17 6.88 6.66
C ARG A 32 6.40 8.38 6.87
N GLU A 33 5.36 9.18 6.62
CA GLU A 33 5.33 10.65 6.76
C GLU A 33 6.08 11.47 5.69
N ALA A 34 6.64 10.84 4.65
CA ALA A 34 7.21 11.59 3.54
C ALA A 34 6.09 12.26 2.70
N ASP A 35 5.91 13.57 2.89
CA ASP A 35 4.95 14.37 2.13
C ASP A 35 5.61 15.00 0.90
N LEU A 36 5.70 14.22 -0.18
CA LEU A 36 6.21 14.72 -1.46
C LEU A 36 5.05 15.26 -2.32
N LYS A 37 5.15 16.53 -2.71
CA LYS A 37 4.21 17.12 -3.67
C LYS A 37 4.49 16.58 -5.08
N LEU A 38 3.76 15.52 -5.44
CA LEU A 38 3.83 14.94 -6.78
C LEU A 38 3.22 15.90 -7.82
N PRO A 39 3.71 15.87 -9.08
CA PRO A 39 3.10 16.61 -10.17
C PRO A 39 1.61 16.27 -10.34
N LEU A 40 0.83 17.25 -10.80
CA LEU A 40 -0.59 17.05 -11.09
C LEU A 40 -0.84 15.94 -12.13
N VAL A 41 0.11 15.72 -13.05
CA VAL A 41 0.02 14.71 -14.12
C VAL A 41 0.78 13.42 -13.78
N ALA A 42 1.06 13.16 -12.50
CA ALA A 42 1.79 11.97 -12.08
C ALA A 42 0.99 10.69 -12.37
N ASN A 43 1.70 9.68 -12.89
CA ASN A 43 1.18 8.32 -13.05
C ASN A 43 1.86 7.42 -12.02
N GLY A 44 1.07 6.85 -11.11
CA GLY A 44 1.58 5.98 -10.06
C GLY A 44 1.53 4.50 -10.43
N ILE A 45 2.50 3.75 -9.91
CA ILE A 45 2.43 2.28 -9.89
C ILE A 45 2.29 1.88 -8.43
N VAL A 46 1.21 1.18 -8.11
CA VAL A 46 0.94 0.66 -6.77
C VAL A 46 1.28 -0.83 -6.77
N THR A 47 2.33 -1.18 -6.03
CA THR A 47 2.76 -2.57 -5.90
C THR A 47 1.90 -3.32 -4.88
N LEU A 48 1.36 -4.46 -5.29
CA LEU A 48 0.53 -5.33 -4.46
C LEU A 48 1.39 -6.38 -3.77
N GLY A 49 1.48 -6.30 -2.45
CA GLY A 49 2.17 -7.28 -1.62
C GLY A 49 1.23 -8.34 -1.06
N LYS A 50 1.75 -9.49 -0.67
CA LYS A 50 0.96 -10.57 -0.05
C LYS A 50 0.20 -10.07 1.18
N ASN A 51 -1.05 -10.51 1.33
CA ASN A 51 -1.94 -10.13 2.43
C ASN A 51 -2.11 -8.60 2.59
N MET A 52 -2.00 -7.82 1.51
CA MET A 52 -2.22 -6.38 1.58
C MET A 52 -3.64 -6.09 2.06
N SER A 53 -3.76 -5.28 3.12
CA SER A 53 -5.05 -4.83 3.63
C SER A 53 -5.55 -3.59 2.89
N LYS A 54 -6.85 -3.33 3.02
CA LYS A 54 -7.51 -2.14 2.49
C LYS A 54 -6.82 -0.86 3.00
N ASP A 55 -6.55 -0.77 4.30
CA ASP A 55 -5.95 0.43 4.89
C ASP A 55 -4.55 0.68 4.34
N LYS A 56 -3.76 -0.38 4.14
CA LYS A 56 -2.42 -0.28 3.56
C LYS A 56 -2.47 0.19 2.11
N LEU A 57 -3.39 -0.37 1.32
CA LEU A 57 -3.62 0.07 -0.04
C LEU A 57 -4.03 1.55 -0.09
N MET A 58 -4.98 1.95 0.75
CA MET A 58 -5.42 3.33 0.84
C MET A 58 -4.27 4.27 1.21
N GLN A 59 -3.45 3.93 2.20
CA GLN A 59 -2.29 4.74 2.58
C GLN A 59 -1.32 4.94 1.40
N THR A 60 -1.07 3.90 0.61
CA THR A 60 -0.22 4.00 -0.59
C THR A 60 -0.86 4.86 -1.67
N VAL A 61 -2.15 4.64 -1.97
CA VAL A 61 -2.88 5.36 -3.02
C VAL A 61 -3.07 6.83 -2.67
N MET A 62 -3.33 7.16 -1.40
CA MET A 62 -3.54 8.53 -0.92
C MET A 62 -2.32 9.44 -1.06
N ARG A 63 -1.15 8.89 -1.36
CA ARG A 63 0.04 9.67 -1.76
C ARG A 63 -0.18 10.40 -3.09
N LEU A 64 -1.06 9.88 -3.95
CA LEU A 64 -1.61 10.55 -5.12
C LEU A 64 -2.85 11.35 -4.70
N ARG A 65 -2.65 12.58 -4.24
CA ARG A 65 -3.70 13.43 -3.66
C ARG A 65 -4.78 13.86 -4.64
N ASP A 66 -4.47 13.88 -5.94
CA ASP A 66 -5.35 14.34 -7.02
C ASP A 66 -5.75 13.19 -7.96
N LEU A 67 -5.85 11.96 -7.40
CA LEU A 67 -6.33 10.79 -8.10
C LEU A 67 -7.75 11.02 -8.62
N ASN A 68 -8.02 10.66 -9.88
CA ASN A 68 -9.29 10.89 -10.60
C ASN A 68 -9.52 12.35 -11.09
N PHE A 69 -8.54 13.25 -10.92
CA PHE A 69 -8.55 14.55 -11.59
C PHE A 69 -7.50 14.63 -12.69
N LYS A 70 -6.22 14.65 -12.30
CA LYS A 70 -5.09 14.69 -13.25
C LYS A 70 -4.06 13.59 -13.00
N GLN A 71 -4.12 12.94 -11.83
CA GLN A 71 -3.27 11.80 -11.50
C GLN A 71 -3.99 10.50 -11.82
N SER A 72 -3.22 9.52 -12.29
CA SER A 72 -3.70 8.16 -12.57
C SER A 72 -2.80 7.12 -11.91
N MET A 73 -3.25 5.88 -11.83
CA MET A 73 -2.45 4.79 -11.30
C MET A 73 -2.76 3.44 -11.95
N VAL A 74 -1.81 2.52 -11.84
CA VAL A 74 -1.98 1.11 -12.16
C VAL A 74 -1.54 0.25 -10.99
N PHE A 75 -2.15 -0.93 -10.86
CA PHE A 75 -1.71 -1.94 -9.91
C PHE A 75 -0.69 -2.86 -10.57
N TRP A 76 0.34 -3.23 -9.80
CA TRP A 76 1.35 -4.18 -10.24
C TRP A 76 1.58 -5.23 -9.15
N GLY A 77 1.60 -6.50 -9.52
CA GLY A 77 1.77 -7.59 -8.56
C GLY A 77 2.40 -8.81 -9.21
N SER A 78 2.83 -9.76 -8.38
CA SER A 78 3.36 -11.04 -8.87
C SER A 78 2.24 -11.91 -9.45
N LYS A 79 2.63 -12.98 -10.16
CA LYS A 79 1.68 -14.00 -10.66
C LYS A 79 0.89 -14.66 -9.54
N GLU A 80 1.51 -14.86 -8.37
CA GLU A 80 0.84 -15.41 -7.17
C GLU A 80 -0.32 -14.51 -6.73
N ILE A 81 -0.09 -13.18 -6.66
CA ILE A 81 -1.13 -12.22 -6.28
C ILE A 81 -2.24 -12.16 -7.33
N SER A 82 -1.88 -12.17 -8.61
CA SER A 82 -2.87 -12.18 -9.70
C SER A 82 -3.75 -13.43 -9.64
N ALA A 83 -3.15 -14.60 -9.38
CA ALA A 83 -3.88 -15.85 -9.21
C ALA A 83 -4.79 -15.82 -7.97
N GLU A 84 -4.31 -15.29 -6.85
CA GLU A 84 -5.12 -15.15 -5.64
C GLU A 84 -6.34 -14.23 -5.86
N ILE A 85 -6.15 -13.09 -6.54
CA ILE A 85 -7.25 -12.18 -6.92
C ILE A 85 -8.25 -12.91 -7.81
N ALA A 86 -7.78 -13.63 -8.82
CA ALA A 86 -8.64 -14.37 -9.75
C ALA A 86 -9.48 -15.44 -9.03
N ILE A 87 -8.86 -16.20 -8.12
CA ILE A 87 -9.53 -17.25 -7.32
C ILE A 87 -10.60 -16.65 -6.41
N ILE A 88 -10.31 -15.56 -5.70
CA ILE A 88 -11.27 -14.94 -4.77
C ILE A 88 -12.47 -14.33 -5.49
N ASN A 89 -12.28 -13.86 -6.73
CA ASN A 89 -13.34 -13.26 -7.53
C ASN A 89 -14.03 -14.24 -8.49
N ASP A 90 -13.58 -15.49 -8.57
CA ASP A 90 -14.05 -16.51 -9.52
C ASP A 90 -14.00 -16.04 -10.99
N ILE A 91 -12.85 -15.52 -11.40
CA ILE A 91 -12.60 -14.97 -12.75
C ILE A 91 -11.32 -15.52 -13.37
N LYS A 92 -11.11 -15.25 -14.66
CA LYS A 92 -9.83 -15.52 -15.33
C LYS A 92 -8.82 -14.41 -15.04
N LEU A 93 -7.54 -14.75 -15.19
CA LEU A 93 -6.42 -13.81 -14.98
C LEU A 93 -6.50 -12.58 -15.89
N ASP A 94 -6.94 -12.75 -17.14
CA ASP A 94 -7.02 -11.68 -18.14
C ASP A 94 -8.17 -10.69 -17.85
N ASP A 95 -9.14 -11.08 -17.01
CA ASP A 95 -10.31 -10.29 -16.65
C ASP A 95 -10.09 -9.47 -15.35
N ILE A 96 -8.88 -9.47 -14.80
CA ILE A 96 -8.57 -8.73 -13.57
C ILE A 96 -8.69 -7.23 -13.83
N THR A 97 -9.45 -6.55 -12.96
CA THR A 97 -9.62 -5.10 -12.97
C THR A 97 -9.33 -4.54 -11.59
N SER A 98 -9.27 -3.22 -11.48
CA SER A 98 -9.11 -2.52 -10.19
C SER A 98 -10.21 -2.90 -9.17
N LYS A 99 -11.43 -3.22 -9.61
CA LYS A 99 -12.51 -3.68 -8.73
C LYS A 99 -12.18 -5.00 -8.04
N HIS A 100 -11.58 -5.94 -8.77
CA HIS A 100 -11.18 -7.24 -8.25
C HIS A 100 -10.04 -7.11 -7.23
N VAL A 101 -9.11 -6.17 -7.46
CA VAL A 101 -8.07 -5.80 -6.47
C VAL A 101 -8.69 -5.25 -5.18
N LEU A 102 -9.70 -4.38 -5.29
CA LEU A 102 -10.42 -3.82 -4.13
C LEU A 102 -11.17 -4.91 -3.34
N ALA A 103 -11.78 -5.86 -4.02
CA ALA A 103 -12.42 -7.02 -3.38
C ALA A 103 -11.40 -7.87 -2.62
N TRP A 104 -10.24 -8.15 -3.25
CA TRP A 104 -9.16 -8.93 -2.64
C TRP A 104 -8.57 -8.26 -1.39
N VAL A 105 -8.27 -6.95 -1.40
CA VAL A 105 -7.76 -6.27 -0.19
C VAL A 105 -8.82 -6.21 0.92
N THR A 106 -10.10 -6.14 0.57
CA THR A 106 -11.21 -6.21 1.52
C THR A 106 -11.25 -7.59 2.18
N TYR A 107 -11.19 -8.65 1.37
CA TYR A 107 -11.13 -10.03 1.85
C TYR A 107 -9.95 -10.24 2.82
N ASN A 108 -8.76 -9.79 2.44
CA ASN A 108 -7.57 -9.86 3.30
C ASN A 108 -7.75 -9.12 4.62
N THR A 109 -8.45 -7.98 4.60
CA THR A 109 -8.72 -7.18 5.80
C THR A 109 -9.65 -7.92 6.75
N ILE A 110 -10.73 -8.51 6.23
CA ILE A 110 -11.66 -9.31 7.04
C ILE A 110 -10.92 -10.48 7.68
N ARG A 111 -10.17 -11.26 6.88
CA ARG A 111 -9.39 -12.40 7.37
C ARG A 111 -8.35 -11.98 8.42
N LYS A 112 -7.69 -10.83 8.23
CA LYS A 112 -6.75 -10.30 9.22
C LYS A 112 -7.47 -9.97 10.54
N ASN A 113 -8.59 -9.24 10.47
CA ASN A 113 -9.36 -8.84 11.65
C ASN A 113 -9.88 -10.05 12.43
N GLU A 114 -10.33 -11.10 11.75
CA GLU A 114 -10.76 -12.35 12.40
C GLU A 114 -9.63 -13.02 13.18
N ASN A 115 -8.43 -13.11 12.59
CA ASN A 115 -7.26 -13.68 13.24
C ASN A 115 -6.81 -12.84 14.46
N ASP A 116 -6.78 -11.52 14.30
CA ASP A 116 -6.40 -10.59 15.36
C ASP A 116 -7.39 -10.67 16.55
N LEU A 117 -8.70 -10.69 16.25
CA LEU A 117 -9.75 -10.80 17.27
C LEU A 117 -9.72 -12.15 18.00
N TYR A 118 -9.47 -13.24 17.28
CA TYR A 118 -9.33 -14.57 17.88
C TYR A 118 -8.19 -14.61 18.90
N LEU A 119 -7.02 -14.06 18.55
CA LEU A 119 -5.87 -14.02 19.44
C LEU A 119 -6.15 -13.19 20.70
N VAL A 120 -6.74 -12.00 20.55
CA VAL A 120 -7.11 -11.15 21.68
C VAL A 120 -8.10 -11.85 22.61
N THR A 121 -9.09 -12.54 22.05
CA THR A 121 -10.09 -13.29 22.83
C THR A 121 -9.45 -14.42 23.62
N LYS A 122 -8.54 -15.17 23.00
CA LYS A 122 -7.78 -16.24 23.64
C LYS A 122 -6.94 -15.73 24.82
N GLU A 123 -6.24 -14.62 24.65
CA GLU A 123 -5.42 -14.04 25.73
C GLU A 123 -6.28 -13.50 26.88
N LYS A 124 -7.42 -12.86 26.59
CA LYS A 124 -8.37 -12.44 27.63
C LYS A 124 -8.93 -13.62 28.42
N LEU A 125 -9.29 -14.73 27.75
CA LEU A 125 -9.77 -15.94 28.42
C LEU A 125 -8.71 -16.54 29.36
N LYS A 126 -7.46 -16.66 28.90
CA LYS A 126 -6.35 -17.13 29.74
C LYS A 126 -6.16 -16.26 30.99
N TYR A 127 -6.23 -14.94 30.82
CA TYR A 127 -6.12 -14.01 31.94
C TYR A 127 -7.24 -14.22 32.97
N VAL A 128 -8.50 -14.35 32.52
CA VAL A 128 -9.66 -14.58 33.40
C VAL A 128 -9.57 -15.92 34.12
N ILE A 129 -9.09 -16.98 33.47
CA ILE A 129 -8.89 -18.28 34.11
C ILE A 129 -7.80 -18.18 35.18
N LYS A 130 -6.67 -17.53 34.87
CA LYS A 130 -5.55 -17.36 35.81
C LYS A 130 -5.89 -16.46 37.00
N SER A 131 -6.75 -15.47 36.84
CA SER A 131 -7.16 -14.57 37.93
C SER A 131 -8.24 -15.14 38.85
N ARG A 132 -8.88 -16.24 38.44
CA ARG A 132 -9.87 -16.99 39.23
C ARG A 132 -9.31 -18.24 39.91
N ALA A 133 -8.06 -18.60 39.61
CA ALA A 133 -7.30 -19.67 40.26
C ALA A 133 -6.41 -19.07 41.35
#